data_AF-A0A1Z8A4X4-F1
#
_entry.id   AF-A0A1Z8A4X4-F1
#
_cell.length_a   1.000
_cell.length_b   1.000
_cell.length_c   1.000
_cell.angle_alpha   90.00
_cell.angle_beta   90.00
_cell.angle_gamma   90.00
#
_symmetry.space_group_name_H-M   'P 1'
#
loop_
_entity.id
_entity.type
_entity.pdbx_description
1 polymer ?
#
loop_
_entity_poly.entity_id
_entity_poly.type
_entity_poly.pdbx_seq_one_letter_code
_entity_poly.pdbx_strand_id
1 'polypeptide(L)'
;MIDAGSGVSQVGAMGIPVGRVDNVFLTHFHSDHINSLGELMTQRWANSGKDFPLSVHGPLGTNTIVAGFNMAYGADRSYREAHHTTAVMPPRGGLATAHAFNLPPANGLVVLEKNGLTVTAFGVDHSPVDP
;
A
#
# COMPACT_ATOMS: atom_id res chain seq x y z
N MET A 1 -1.43 -6.42 4.52
CA MET A 1 0.04 -6.32 4.68
C MET A 1 0.30 -5.19 5.64
N ILE A 2 1.22 -5.37 6.59
CA ILE A 2 1.62 -4.33 7.55
C ILE A 2 2.97 -3.82 7.08
N ASP A 3 3.04 -2.53 6.78
CA ASP A 3 4.15 -1.83 6.13
C ASP A 3 4.53 -2.38 4.75
N ALA A 4 5.30 -1.58 4.02
CA ALA A 4 5.88 -1.92 2.72
C ALA A 4 7.32 -1.42 2.66
N GLY A 5 8.09 -1.79 3.69
CA GLY A 5 9.52 -1.61 3.77
C GLY A 5 10.30 -2.42 2.74
N SER A 6 11.61 -2.50 2.92
CA SER A 6 12.44 -3.44 2.17
C SER A 6 11.95 -4.86 2.40
N GLY A 7 11.77 -5.68 1.36
CA GLY A 7 11.36 -7.07 1.56
C GLY A 7 10.26 -7.61 0.64
N VAL A 8 9.63 -6.76 -0.17
CA VAL A 8 8.42 -7.15 -0.92
C VAL A 8 8.70 -8.30 -1.89
N SER A 9 9.83 -8.28 -2.61
CA SER A 9 10.23 -9.39 -3.49
C SER A 9 10.46 -10.71 -2.74
N GLN A 10 10.90 -10.67 -1.48
CA GLN A 10 11.10 -11.85 -0.64
C GLN A 10 9.75 -12.50 -0.27
N VAL A 11 8.67 -11.73 -0.13
CA VAL A 11 7.32 -12.27 0.11
C VAL A 11 6.91 -13.21 -1.02
N GLY A 12 7.13 -12.80 -2.27
CA GLY A 12 6.90 -13.65 -3.44
C GLY A 12 7.80 -14.89 -3.45
N ALA A 13 9.08 -14.74 -3.10
CA ALA A 13 10.03 -15.86 -3.03
C ALA A 13 9.66 -16.90 -1.95
N MET A 14 8.96 -16.50 -0.89
CA MET A 14 8.40 -17.41 0.13
C MET A 14 7.13 -18.15 -0.35
N GLY A 15 6.70 -17.96 -1.59
CA GLY A 15 5.47 -18.55 -2.13
C GLY A 15 4.20 -17.85 -1.65
N ILE A 16 4.31 -16.69 -1.00
CA ILE A 16 3.15 -15.90 -0.58
C ILE A 16 2.68 -15.05 -1.78
N PRO A 17 1.44 -15.22 -2.27
CA PRO A 17 0.97 -14.57 -3.49
C PRO A 17 0.71 -13.08 -3.26
N VAL A 18 1.68 -12.23 -3.59
CA VAL A 18 1.60 -10.76 -3.47
C VAL A 18 0.38 -10.16 -4.19
N GLY A 19 -0.07 -10.78 -5.30
CA GLY A 19 -1.30 -10.38 -6.01
C GLY A 19 -2.58 -10.43 -5.16
N ARG A 20 -2.59 -11.16 -4.04
CA ARG A 20 -3.73 -11.24 -3.11
C ARG A 20 -3.80 -10.07 -2.12
N VAL A 21 -2.78 -9.21 -2.05
CA VAL A 21 -2.79 -8.05 -1.16
C VAL A 21 -3.81 -7.03 -1.67
N ASP A 22 -4.80 -6.67 -0.86
CA ASP A 22 -5.75 -5.60 -1.16
C ASP A 22 -5.63 -4.37 -0.26
N ASN A 23 -5.05 -4.57 0.93
CA ASN A 23 -4.86 -3.52 1.92
C ASN A 23 -3.43 -3.57 2.46
N VAL A 24 -2.79 -2.40 2.49
CA VAL A 24 -1.55 -2.12 3.21
C VAL A 24 -1.87 -1.19 4.37
N PHE A 25 -1.32 -1.44 5.54
CA PHE A 25 -1.40 -0.57 6.70
C PHE A 25 -0.01 -0.08 7.03
N LEU A 26 0.24 1.22 6.84
CA LEU A 26 1.49 1.87 7.20
C LEU A 26 1.43 2.26 8.67
N THR A 27 2.44 1.84 9.42
CA THR A 27 2.61 2.23 10.82
C THR A 27 3.08 3.68 10.91
N HIS A 28 4.11 4.03 10.14
CA HIS A 28 4.67 5.37 10.03
C HIS A 28 5.47 5.53 8.73
N PHE A 29 6.10 6.69 8.51
CA PHE A 29 6.73 7.05 7.24
C PHE A 29 8.27 7.03 7.24
N HIS A 30 8.89 6.22 8.10
CA HIS A 30 10.30 5.91 7.90
C HIS A 30 10.51 5.06 6.64
N SER A 31 11.66 5.26 6.01
CA SER A 31 11.98 4.65 4.72
C SER A 31 11.89 3.12 4.75
N ASP A 32 12.36 2.50 5.82
CA ASP A 32 12.29 1.06 6.08
C ASP A 32 10.87 0.53 6.30
N HIS A 33 9.84 1.40 6.32
CA HIS A 33 8.43 1.03 6.35
C HIS A 33 7.67 1.34 5.04
N ILE A 34 8.26 2.13 4.13
CA ILE A 34 7.56 2.58 2.90
C ILE A 34 8.34 2.36 1.59
N ASN A 35 9.64 2.04 1.64
CA ASN A 35 10.52 2.07 0.47
C ASN A 35 10.05 1.18 -0.70
N SER A 36 9.50 0.00 -0.44
CA SER A 36 8.99 -0.89 -1.48
C SER A 36 7.49 -0.76 -1.72
N LEU A 37 6.83 0.32 -1.29
CA LEU A 37 5.40 0.51 -1.57
C LEU A 37 5.10 0.53 -3.08
N GLY A 38 5.94 1.22 -3.87
CA GLY A 38 5.80 1.21 -5.33
C GLY A 38 6.08 -0.15 -5.96
N GLU A 39 7.10 -0.87 -5.48
CA GLU A 39 7.39 -2.25 -5.91
C GLU A 39 6.19 -3.17 -5.62
N LEU A 40 5.59 -3.06 -4.43
CA LEU A 40 4.39 -3.79 -4.05
C LEU A 40 3.21 -3.47 -4.96
N MET A 41 2.98 -2.21 -5.31
CA MET A 41 1.94 -1.81 -6.26
C MET A 41 2.15 -2.51 -7.61
N THR A 42 3.35 -2.44 -8.17
CA THR A 42 3.67 -3.06 -9.47
C THR A 42 3.58 -4.59 -9.41
N GLN A 43 4.14 -5.23 -8.39
CA GLN A 43 4.10 -6.69 -8.27
C GLN A 43 2.68 -7.20 -8.04
N ARG A 44 1.90 -6.55 -7.18
CA ARG A 44 0.48 -6.90 -6.97
C ARG A 44 -0.28 -6.83 -8.29
N TRP A 45 -0.13 -5.74 -9.03
CA TRP A 45 -0.83 -5.51 -10.28
C TRP A 45 -0.46 -6.58 -11.33
N ALA A 46 0.84 -6.78 -11.57
CA ALA A 46 1.35 -7.74 -12.54
C ALA A 46 0.97 -9.21 -12.23
N ASN A 47 0.84 -9.56 -10.95
CA ASN A 47 0.52 -10.93 -10.52
C ASN A 47 -0.97 -11.16 -10.23
N SER A 48 -1.85 -10.19 -10.51
CA SER A 48 -3.29 -10.35 -10.24
C SER A 48 -4.21 -9.85 -11.34
N GLY A 49 -3.77 -8.93 -12.20
CA GLY A 49 -4.64 -8.32 -13.20
C GLY A 49 -5.80 -7.52 -12.59
N LYS A 50 -5.73 -7.16 -11.31
CA LYS A 50 -6.80 -6.41 -10.63
C LYS A 50 -7.01 -5.05 -11.30
N ASP A 51 -8.26 -4.63 -11.40
CA ASP A 51 -8.71 -3.37 -12.04
C ASP A 51 -9.09 -2.29 -11.03
N PHE A 52 -8.63 -2.44 -9.79
CA PHE A 52 -8.85 -1.52 -8.70
C PHE A 52 -7.56 -1.22 -7.94
N PRO A 53 -7.42 0.02 -7.44
CA PRO A 53 -6.21 0.46 -6.78
C PRO A 53 -5.95 -0.31 -5.49
N LEU A 54 -4.68 -0.35 -5.07
CA LEU A 54 -4.30 -0.83 -3.74
C LEU A 54 -4.80 0.16 -2.67
N SER A 55 -5.53 -0.32 -1.67
CA SER A 55 -5.90 0.50 -0.51
C SER A 55 -4.74 0.60 0.47
N VAL A 56 -4.30 1.82 0.75
CA VAL A 56 -3.22 2.11 1.70
C VAL A 56 -3.78 2.92 2.86
N HIS A 57 -3.78 2.31 4.04
CA HIS A 57 -4.25 2.91 5.28
C HIS A 57 -3.05 3.36 6.10
N GLY A 58 -3.14 4.51 6.76
CA GLY A 58 -2.04 5.01 7.59
C GLY A 58 -2.37 6.34 8.25
N PRO A 59 -1.46 6.91 9.04
CA PRO A 59 -1.68 8.18 9.72
C PRO A 59 -1.83 9.35 8.75
N LEU A 60 -2.16 10.53 9.29
CA LEU A 60 -2.18 11.78 8.54
C LEU A 60 -0.87 11.96 7.76
N GLY A 61 -0.96 12.30 6.47
CA GLY A 61 0.18 12.34 5.54
C GLY A 61 0.22 11.16 4.55
N THR A 62 -0.55 10.09 4.80
CA THR A 62 -0.66 8.95 3.87
C THR A 62 -1.09 9.38 2.46
N ASN A 63 -1.94 10.41 2.35
CA ASN A 63 -2.32 10.99 1.05
C ASN A 63 -1.10 11.47 0.25
N THR A 64 -0.16 12.17 0.90
CA THR A 64 1.07 12.68 0.28
C THR A 64 1.99 11.54 -0.13
N ILE A 65 2.15 10.52 0.72
CA ILE A 65 2.96 9.33 0.43
C ILE A 65 2.42 8.60 -0.79
N VAL A 66 1.11 8.29 -0.80
CA VAL A 66 0.45 7.59 -1.91
C VAL A 66 0.49 8.42 -3.19
N ALA A 67 0.26 9.73 -3.12
CA ALA A 67 0.40 10.60 -4.28
C ALA A 67 1.84 10.61 -4.84
N GLY A 68 2.84 10.63 -3.97
CA GLY A 68 4.25 10.56 -4.34
C GLY A 68 4.61 9.26 -5.06
N PHE A 69 4.20 8.10 -4.53
CA PHE A 69 4.43 6.81 -5.20
C PHE A 69 3.63 6.68 -6.50
N ASN A 70 2.39 7.17 -6.54
CA ASN A 70 1.64 7.24 -7.78
C ASN A 70 2.35 8.12 -8.82
N MET A 71 2.95 9.24 -8.43
CA MET A 71 3.70 10.09 -9.35
C MET A 71 4.98 9.39 -9.82
N ALA A 72 5.81 8.90 -8.89
CA ALA A 72 7.11 8.29 -9.17
C ALA A 72 7.00 7.07 -10.10
N TYR A 73 5.95 6.25 -9.93
CA TYR A 73 5.74 5.05 -10.75
C TYR A 73 4.88 5.30 -12.00
N GLY A 74 4.47 6.55 -12.26
CA GLY A 74 3.61 6.89 -13.40
C GLY A 74 4.18 6.45 -14.75
N ALA A 75 5.48 6.68 -14.98
CA ALA A 75 6.15 6.27 -16.21
C ALA A 75 6.30 4.74 -16.33
N ASP A 76 6.68 4.03 -15.26
CA ASP A 76 6.74 2.55 -15.26
C ASP A 76 5.38 1.95 -15.63
N ARG A 77 4.29 2.48 -15.06
CA ARG A 77 2.94 2.00 -15.36
C ARG A 77 2.54 2.22 -16.81
N SER A 78 2.79 3.41 -17.37
CA SER A 78 2.44 3.69 -18.77
C SER A 78 3.21 2.79 -19.74
N TYR A 79 4.49 2.50 -19.47
CA TYR A 79 5.28 1.58 -20.29
C TYR A 79 4.75 0.15 -20.21
N ARG A 80 4.35 -0.31 -19.02
CA ARG A 80 3.76 -1.65 -18.83
C ARG A 80 2.41 -1.78 -19.48
N GLU A 81 1.54 -0.78 -19.39
CA GLU A 81 0.25 -0.74 -20.09
C GLU A 81 0.45 -0.82 -21.61
N ALA A 82 1.42 -0.08 -22.16
CA ALA A 82 1.72 -0.11 -23.58
C ALA A 82 2.29 -1.47 -24.04
N HIS A 83 3.15 -2.10 -23.23
CA HIS A 83 3.78 -3.37 -23.56
C HIS A 83 2.88 -4.60 -23.35
N HIS A 84 2.16 -4.65 -22.24
CA HIS A 84 1.33 -5.81 -21.85
C HIS A 84 -0.15 -5.65 -22.20
N THR A 85 -0.57 -4.48 -22.68
CA THR A 85 -1.98 -4.06 -22.90
C THR A 85 -2.78 -3.85 -21.62
N THR A 86 -3.82 -3.02 -21.72
CA THR A 86 -4.74 -2.74 -20.61
C THR A 86 -5.63 -3.93 -20.24
N ALA A 87 -5.68 -4.99 -21.06
CA ALA A 87 -6.38 -6.23 -20.74
C ALA A 87 -5.60 -7.07 -19.71
N VAL A 88 -4.27 -7.07 -19.77
CA VAL A 88 -3.40 -7.79 -18.82
C VAL A 88 -3.05 -6.91 -17.63
N MET A 89 -2.82 -5.62 -17.90
CA MET A 89 -2.40 -4.61 -16.93
C MET A 89 -3.42 -3.47 -16.90
N PRO A 90 -4.59 -3.64 -16.23
CA PRO A 90 -5.61 -2.59 -16.20
C PRO A 90 -5.11 -1.34 -15.48
N PRO A 91 -5.23 -0.13 -16.06
CA PRO A 91 -4.56 1.08 -15.53
C PRO A 91 -4.88 1.38 -14.05
N ARG A 92 -6.12 1.12 -13.63
CA ARG A 92 -6.56 1.33 -12.24
C ARG A 92 -5.85 0.42 -11.24
N GLY A 93 -5.39 -0.76 -11.66
CA GLY A 93 -4.71 -1.74 -10.82
C GLY A 93 -3.32 -1.32 -10.35
N GLY A 94 -2.63 -0.52 -11.17
CA GLY A 94 -1.31 0.01 -10.86
C GLY A 94 -1.34 1.24 -9.94
N LEU A 95 -2.52 1.76 -9.61
CA LEU A 95 -2.68 2.89 -8.70
C LEU A 95 -2.82 2.42 -7.24
N ALA A 96 -2.56 3.34 -6.31
CA ALA A 96 -2.95 3.21 -4.91
C ALA A 96 -3.91 4.33 -4.50
N THR A 97 -4.76 4.05 -3.52
CA THR A 97 -5.69 5.00 -2.90
C THR A 97 -5.42 5.06 -1.41
N ALA A 98 -5.24 6.28 -0.89
CA ALA A 98 -4.99 6.52 0.52
C ALA A 98 -6.28 6.53 1.34
N HIS A 99 -6.19 5.96 2.54
CA HIS A 99 -7.19 5.99 3.59
C HIS A 99 -6.48 6.52 4.86
N ALA A 100 -6.26 7.83 4.89
CA ALA A 100 -5.60 8.47 6.02
C ALA A 100 -6.54 8.53 7.24
N PHE A 101 -6.00 8.24 8.42
CA PHE A 101 -6.71 8.37 9.69
C PHE A 101 -6.01 9.37 10.63
N ASN A 102 -6.81 10.00 11.50
CA ASN A 102 -6.28 10.81 12.60
C ASN A 102 -5.61 9.92 13.64
N LEU A 103 -4.73 10.51 14.46
CA LEU A 103 -4.17 9.88 15.66
C LEU A 103 -5.21 9.03 16.40
N PRO A 104 -4.95 7.73 16.59
CA PRO A 104 -5.85 6.89 17.35
C PRO A 104 -6.01 7.41 18.78
N PRO A 105 -7.24 7.46 19.32
CA PRO A 105 -7.44 7.75 20.74
C PRO A 105 -6.88 6.60 21.60
N ALA A 106 -6.81 6.80 22.92
CA ALA A 106 -6.22 5.82 23.85
C ALA A 106 -6.86 4.42 23.80
N ASN A 107 -8.13 4.33 23.39
CA ASN A 107 -8.86 3.06 23.21
C ASN A 107 -8.74 2.48 21.80
N GLY A 108 -7.91 3.06 20.94
CA GLY A 108 -7.71 2.66 19.55
C GLY A 108 -8.76 3.19 18.58
N LEU A 109 -8.46 3.06 17.29
CA LEU A 109 -9.30 3.47 16.16
C LEU A 109 -9.46 2.31 15.18
N VAL A 110 -10.70 1.91 14.89
CA VAL A 110 -10.94 0.91 13.84
C VAL A 110 -10.69 1.56 12.47
N VAL A 111 -9.70 1.04 11.73
CA VAL A 111 -9.27 1.55 10.41
C VAL A 111 -9.71 0.67 9.26
N LEU A 112 -10.12 -0.58 9.53
CA LEU A 112 -10.79 -1.44 8.58
C LEU A 112 -11.75 -2.37 9.31
N GLU A 113 -12.97 -2.48 8.80
CA GLU A 113 -13.88 -3.57 9.12
C GLU A 113 -14.39 -4.17 7.80
N LYS A 114 -14.05 -5.44 7.53
CA LYS A 114 -14.40 -6.10 6.27
C LYS A 114 -14.44 -7.61 6.43
N ASN A 115 -15.55 -8.24 6.03
CA ASN A 115 -15.70 -9.70 5.99
C ASN A 115 -15.33 -10.40 7.32
N GLY A 116 -15.71 -9.82 8.46
CA GLY A 116 -15.38 -10.34 9.79
C GLY A 116 -13.95 -10.08 10.27
N LEU A 117 -13.12 -9.38 9.48
CA LEU A 117 -11.83 -8.85 9.93
C LEU A 117 -11.99 -7.41 10.42
N THR A 118 -11.49 -7.15 11.63
CA THR A 118 -11.35 -5.81 12.20
C THR A 118 -9.87 -5.50 12.38
N VAL A 119 -9.45 -4.32 11.92
CA VAL A 119 -8.11 -3.77 12.15
C VAL A 119 -8.24 -2.51 12.98
N THR A 120 -7.60 -2.50 14.15
CA THR A 120 -7.61 -1.37 15.08
C THR A 120 -6.20 -0.82 15.21
N ALA A 121 -6.03 0.47 14.89
CA ALA A 121 -4.80 1.22 15.12
C ALA A 121 -4.78 1.78 16.56
N PHE A 122 -3.59 1.91 17.15
CA PHE A 122 -3.38 2.53 18.46
C PHE A 122 -2.06 3.31 18.42
N GLY A 123 -1.96 4.36 19.24
CA GLY A 123 -0.75 5.20 19.30
C GLY A 123 0.42 4.48 19.98
N VAL A 124 1.63 4.75 19.49
CA VAL A 124 2.90 4.27 20.04
C VAL A 124 3.87 5.46 20.10
N ASP A 125 4.62 5.60 21.19
CA ASP A 125 5.64 6.65 21.29
C ASP A 125 6.86 6.30 20.40
N HIS A 126 7.09 7.12 19.38
CA HIS A 126 8.23 6.98 18.46
C HIS A 126 8.82 8.34 18.05
N SER A 127 8.98 9.26 19.00
CA SER A 127 9.48 10.62 18.74
C SER A 127 10.79 10.67 17.92
N PRO A 128 10.92 11.60 16.94
CA PRO A 128 10.00 12.69 16.59
C PRO A 128 8.89 12.30 15.62
N VAL A 129 8.73 11.01 15.32
CA VAL A 129 7.62 10.53 14.51
C VAL A 129 6.35 10.63 15.36
N ASP A 130 5.45 11.50 14.93
CA ASP A 130 4.11 11.71 15.47
C ASP A 130 3.22 12.01 14.25
N PRO A 131 2.15 11.26 13.97
CA PRO A 131 1.60 10.06 14.62
C PRO A 131 2.27 8.73 14.26
#